data_AF-A0A5N5VF90-F1
#
_entry.id   AF-A0A5N5VF90-F1
#
_cell.length_a   1.000
_cell.length_b   1.000
_cell.length_c   1.000
_cell.angle_alpha   90.00
_cell.angle_beta   90.00
_cell.angle_gamma   90.00
#
_symmetry.space_group_name_H-M   'P 1'
#
loop_
_entity.id
_entity.type
_entity.pdbx_description
1 polymer ?
#
loop_
_entity_poly.entity_id
_entity_poly.type
_entity_poly.pdbx_seq_one_letter_code
_entity_poly.pdbx_strand_id
1 'polypeptide(L)'
;MFFGATPLAAAQPPNCTAADLAGVASGVSAATSAYLFTHPDVNAFFTGLEGKHREDVRVEVQEYLNNNPQVKAELTSIRQPLVDIKNRCGDIDGDGIADTDS
;
A
#
# COMPACT_ATOMS: atom_id res chain seq x y z
N MET A 1 -46.35 -9.30 -14.88
CA MET A 1 -45.63 -8.02 -14.80
C MET A 1 -45.05 -7.90 -13.39
N PHE A 2 -43.75 -8.12 -13.21
CA PHE A 2 -43.00 -7.71 -12.03
C PHE A 2 -41.61 -7.32 -12.54
N PHE A 3 -41.36 -6.02 -12.64
CA PHE A 3 -40.03 -5.48 -12.90
C PHE A 3 -39.30 -5.44 -11.56
N GLY A 4 -38.44 -6.42 -11.31
CA GLY A 4 -37.49 -6.35 -10.21
C GLY A 4 -36.42 -5.32 -10.55
N ALA A 5 -36.46 -4.18 -9.87
CA ALA A 5 -35.35 -3.24 -9.89
C ALA A 5 -34.16 -3.91 -9.20
N THR A 6 -33.19 -4.40 -9.97
CA THR A 6 -31.88 -4.71 -9.43
C THR A 6 -31.29 -3.40 -8.91
N PRO A 7 -30.85 -3.31 -7.65
CA PRO A 7 -30.10 -2.15 -7.22
C PRO A 7 -28.90 -2.04 -8.16
N LEU A 8 -28.84 -0.95 -8.91
CA LEU A 8 -27.59 -0.54 -9.54
C LEU A 8 -26.62 -0.39 -8.38
N ALA A 9 -25.77 -1.39 -8.17
CA ALA A 9 -24.54 -1.19 -7.44
C ALA A 9 -23.94 0.09 -8.04
N ALA A 10 -23.80 1.14 -7.23
CA ALA A 10 -23.13 2.36 -7.65
C ALA A 10 -21.85 1.89 -8.34
N ALA A 11 -21.74 2.13 -9.66
CA ALA A 11 -20.61 1.65 -10.41
C ALA A 11 -19.37 2.26 -9.74
N GLN A 12 -18.51 1.42 -9.19
CA GLN A 12 -17.25 1.87 -8.60
C GLN A 12 -16.58 2.81 -9.61
N PRO A 13 -15.98 3.92 -9.16
CA PRO A 13 -15.24 4.79 -10.06
C PRO A 13 -14.29 3.94 -10.94
N PRO A 14 -14.16 4.26 -12.23
CA PRO A 14 -13.28 3.47 -13.10
C PRO A 14 -11.87 3.42 -12.51
N ASN A 15 -11.26 2.22 -12.50
CA ASN A 15 -9.95 1.94 -11.90
C ASN A 15 -9.88 1.95 -10.35
N CYS A 16 -11.02 1.73 -9.67
CA CYS A 16 -11.13 1.60 -8.21
C CYS A 16 -11.65 0.24 -7.74
N THR A 17 -11.42 -0.81 -8.54
CA THR A 17 -11.80 -2.18 -8.18
C THR A 17 -10.73 -2.86 -7.32
N ALA A 18 -11.08 -4.01 -6.73
CA ALA A 18 -10.10 -4.86 -6.06
C ALA A 18 -8.99 -5.34 -7.02
N ALA A 19 -9.29 -5.51 -8.32
CA ALA A 19 -8.29 -5.88 -9.32
C ALA A 19 -7.28 -4.75 -9.55
N ASP A 20 -7.72 -3.49 -9.55
CA ASP A 20 -6.83 -2.33 -9.68
C ASP A 20 -5.90 -2.21 -8.48
N LEU A 21 -6.43 -2.36 -7.26
CA LEU A 21 -5.63 -2.36 -6.03
C LEU A 21 -4.59 -3.49 -6.04
N ALA A 22 -4.99 -4.71 -6.41
CA ALA A 22 -4.08 -5.84 -6.50
C ALA A 22 -2.96 -5.59 -7.54
N GLY A 23 -3.31 -4.99 -8.69
CA GLY A 23 -2.34 -4.59 -9.72
C GLY A 23 -1.30 -3.60 -9.20
N VAL A 24 -1.74 -2.54 -8.50
CA VAL A 24 -0.84 -1.56 -7.87
C VAL A 24 0.04 -2.23 -6.80
N ALA A 25 -0.54 -3.05 -5.93
CA ALA A 25 0.20 -3.75 -4.89
C ALA A 25 1.27 -4.70 -5.46
N SER A 26 0.95 -5.39 -6.57
CA SER A 26 1.91 -6.23 -7.29
C SER A 26 3.08 -5.40 -7.83
N GLY A 27 2.80 -4.26 -8.46
CA GLY A 27 3.84 -3.33 -8.95
C GLY A 27 4.75 -2.81 -7.83
N VAL A 28 4.18 -2.39 -6.70
CA VAL A 28 4.94 -1.94 -5.52
C VAL A 28 5.80 -3.07 -4.95
N SER A 29 5.29 -4.30 -4.92
CA SER A 29 6.03 -5.46 -4.45
C SER A 29 7.22 -5.77 -5.37
N ALA A 30 7.04 -5.71 -6.69
CA ALA A 30 8.11 -5.89 -7.67
C ALA A 30 9.19 -4.80 -7.55
N ALA A 31 8.79 -3.54 -7.41
CA ALA A 31 9.71 -2.42 -7.21
C ALA A 31 10.49 -2.56 -5.90
N THR A 32 9.82 -2.99 -4.82
CA THR A 32 10.47 -3.28 -3.53
C THR A 32 11.51 -4.39 -3.68
N SER A 33 11.20 -5.47 -4.40
CA SER A 33 12.17 -6.54 -4.67
C SER A 33 13.40 -6.04 -5.40
N ALA A 34 13.23 -5.26 -6.47
CA ALA A 34 14.34 -4.66 -7.21
C ALA A 34 15.20 -3.73 -6.33
N TYR A 35 14.55 -2.92 -5.47
CA TYR A 35 15.23 -2.08 -4.51
C TYR A 35 16.09 -2.89 -3.53
N LEU A 36 15.53 -3.96 -2.94
CA LEU A 36 16.27 -4.80 -2.00
C LEU A 36 17.46 -5.51 -2.66
N PHE A 37 17.36 -5.94 -3.91
CA PHE A 37 18.49 -6.52 -4.64
C PHE A 37 19.62 -5.52 -4.95
N THR A 38 19.29 -4.22 -5.02
CA THR A 38 20.28 -3.15 -5.23
C THR A 38 20.80 -2.54 -3.93
N HIS A 39 20.17 -2.84 -2.79
CA HIS A 39 20.51 -2.36 -1.46
C HIS A 39 20.74 -3.57 -0.53
N PRO A 40 21.89 -4.27 -0.65
CA PRO A 40 22.12 -5.53 0.05
C PRO A 40 22.13 -5.39 1.58
N ASP A 41 22.52 -4.22 2.11
CA ASP A 41 22.46 -3.88 3.53
C ASP A 41 21.00 -3.77 4.03
N VAL A 42 20.14 -3.11 3.26
CA VAL A 42 18.71 -3.00 3.57
C VAL A 42 18.05 -4.38 3.48
N ASN A 43 18.39 -5.16 2.46
CA ASN A 43 17.91 -6.54 2.32
C ASN A 43 18.32 -7.40 3.51
N ALA A 44 19.59 -7.37 3.91
CA ALA A 44 20.08 -8.12 5.06
C ALA A 44 19.33 -7.73 6.35
N PHE A 45 19.06 -6.43 6.56
CA PHE A 45 18.25 -5.97 7.69
C PHE A 45 16.84 -6.60 7.67
N PHE A 46 16.09 -6.46 6.57
CA PHE A 46 14.73 -7.00 6.48
C PHE A 46 14.68 -8.53 6.53
N THR A 47 15.65 -9.23 5.97
CA THR A 47 15.79 -10.70 6.10
C THR A 47 16.04 -11.11 7.55
N GLY A 48 16.86 -10.35 8.30
CA GLY A 48 17.14 -10.62 9.71
C GLY A 48 15.93 -10.47 10.65
N LEU A 49 14.80 -9.96 10.15
CA LEU A 49 13.55 -9.86 10.91
C LEU A 49 12.73 -11.16 10.87
N GLU A 50 13.11 -12.14 10.05
CA GLU A 50 12.40 -13.42 9.93
C GLU A 50 12.31 -14.14 11.28
N GLY A 51 11.11 -14.62 11.63
CA GLY A 51 10.86 -15.35 12.87
C GLY A 51 10.65 -14.49 14.13
N LYS A 52 10.83 -13.16 14.05
CA LYS A 52 10.53 -12.23 15.16
C LYS A 52 9.02 -12.05 15.37
N HIS A 53 8.64 -11.67 16.58
CA HIS A 53 7.25 -11.27 16.83
C HIS A 53 6.91 -9.96 16.11
N ARG A 54 5.66 -9.84 15.67
CA ARG A 54 5.20 -8.70 14.87
C ARG A 54 5.40 -7.34 15.54
N GLU A 55 5.29 -7.27 16.87
CA GLU A 55 5.50 -6.02 17.60
C GLU A 55 6.98 -5.62 17.63
N ASP A 56 7.90 -6.58 17.81
CA ASP A 56 9.34 -6.33 17.75
C ASP A 56 9.77 -5.87 16.35
N VAL A 57 9.24 -6.52 15.30
CA VAL A 57 9.48 -6.13 13.90
C VAL A 57 9.11 -4.67 13.66
N ARG A 58 7.97 -4.21 14.19
CA ARG A 58 7.53 -2.81 14.02
C ARG A 58 8.50 -1.82 14.66
N VAL A 59 8.94 -2.11 15.88
CA VAL A 59 9.88 -1.25 16.62
C VAL A 59 11.22 -1.18 15.90
N GLU A 60 11.79 -2.33 15.52
CA GLU A 60 13.09 -2.40 14.84
C GLU A 60 13.07 -1.72 13.46
N VAL A 61 12.02 -1.93 12.67
CA VAL A 61 11.87 -1.24 11.37
C VAL A 61 11.76 0.27 11.57
N GLN A 62 11.01 0.73 12.58
CA GLN A 62 10.85 2.16 12.85
C GLN A 62 12.19 2.80 13.25
N GLU A 63 12.95 2.16 14.12
CA GLU A 63 14.28 2.61 14.52
C GLU A 63 15.24 2.65 13.32
N TYR A 64 15.28 1.57 12.54
CA TYR A 64 16.11 1.48 11.35
C TYR A 64 15.80 2.61 10.36
N LEU A 65 14.53 2.88 10.05
CA LEU A 65 14.14 3.94 9.12
C LEU A 65 14.37 5.35 9.67
N ASN A 66 14.36 5.54 11.00
CA ASN A 66 14.73 6.82 11.61
C ASN A 66 16.23 7.10 11.50
N ASN A 67 17.05 6.06 11.62
CA ASN A 67 18.51 6.15 11.47
C ASN A 67 18.95 6.22 9.99
N ASN A 68 18.09 5.78 9.06
CA ASN A 68 18.36 5.74 7.63
C ASN A 68 17.32 6.57 6.85
N PRO A 69 17.37 7.92 6.92
CA PRO A 69 16.37 8.79 6.32
C PRO A 69 16.30 8.69 4.79
N GLN A 70 17.41 8.36 4.12
CA GLN A 70 17.43 8.10 2.68
C GLN A 70 16.62 6.84 2.34
N VAL A 71 16.91 5.71 2.99
CA VAL A 71 16.16 4.45 2.80
C VAL A 71 14.68 4.65 3.10
N LYS A 72 14.36 5.41 4.14
CA LYS A 72 12.98 5.79 4.46
C LYS A 72 12.33 6.55 3.31
N ALA A 73 13.00 7.55 2.73
CA ALA A 73 12.46 8.32 1.61
C ALA A 73 12.25 7.45 0.36
N GLU A 74 13.21 6.58 0.04
CA GLU A 74 13.15 5.69 -1.11
C GLU A 74 12.02 4.65 -0.99
N LEU A 75 11.93 3.96 0.16
CA LEU A 75 10.82 3.03 0.43
C LEU A 75 9.46 3.74 0.50
N THR A 76 9.42 4.98 1.00
CA THR A 76 8.20 5.81 0.96
C THR A 76 7.80 6.12 -0.48
N SER A 77 8.76 6.44 -1.34
CA SER A 77 8.54 6.68 -2.77
C SER A 77 8.01 5.43 -3.48
N ILE A 78 8.61 4.26 -3.21
CA ILE A 78 8.18 2.98 -3.79
C ILE A 78 6.72 2.66 -3.42
N ARG A 79 6.28 3.04 -2.23
CA ARG A 79 4.92 2.79 -1.73
C ARG A 79 3.89 3.86 -2.09
N GLN A 80 4.29 5.00 -2.67
CA GLN A 80 3.35 6.07 -3.04
C GLN A 80 2.16 5.58 -3.88
N PRO A 81 2.31 4.68 -4.86
CA PRO A 81 1.17 4.23 -5.66
C PRO A 81 0.02 3.62 -4.84
N LEU A 82 0.33 2.98 -3.69
CA LEU A 82 -0.69 2.44 -2.77
C LEU A 82 -1.44 3.55 -2.03
N VAL A 83 -0.74 4.64 -1.68
CA VAL A 83 -1.35 5.83 -1.09
C VAL A 83 -2.21 6.53 -2.13
N ASP A 84 -1.72 6.66 -3.36
CA ASP A 84 -2.42 7.34 -4.44
C ASP A 84 -3.73 6.63 -4.81
N ILE A 85 -3.71 5.29 -4.93
CA ILE A 85 -4.95 4.54 -5.20
C ILE A 85 -5.91 4.59 -4.02
N LYS A 86 -5.41 4.58 -2.77
CA LYS A 86 -6.25 4.76 -1.58
C LYS A 86 -6.91 6.15 -1.59
N ASN A 87 -6.15 7.20 -1.85
CA ASN A 87 -6.68 8.57 -1.85
C ASN A 87 -7.67 8.78 -2.99
N ARG A 88 -7.38 8.23 -4.18
CA ARG A 88 -8.27 8.33 -5.35
C ARG A 88 -9.57 7.53 -5.20
N CYS A 89 -9.53 6.40 -4.53
CA CYS A 89 -10.65 5.44 -4.48
C CYS A 89 -11.33 5.35 -3.11
N GLY A 90 -10.75 5.96 -2.08
CA GLY A 90 -11.29 6.05 -0.73
C GLY A 90 -12.11 7.31 -0.49
N ASP A 91 -11.95 8.36 -1.30
CA ASP A 91 -12.78 9.56 -1.30
C ASP A 91 -14.00 9.29 -2.22
N ILE A 92 -15.03 8.64 -1.67
CA ILE A 92 -16.22 8.22 -2.45
C ILE A 92 -17.30 9.30 -2.47
N ASP A 93 -17.22 10.32 -1.60
CA ASP A 93 -18.11 11.48 -1.58
C ASP A 93 -17.52 12.77 -2.21
N GLY A 94 -16.22 12.81 -2.49
CA GLY A 94 -15.54 13.86 -3.26
C GLY A 94 -15.14 15.08 -2.43
N ASP A 95 -15.06 14.95 -1.11
CA ASP A 95 -14.70 16.04 -0.19
C ASP A 95 -13.17 16.19 0.01
N GLY A 96 -12.38 15.29 -0.56
CA GLY A 96 -10.92 15.27 -0.47
C GLY A 96 -10.39 14.51 0.76
N ILE A 97 -11.24 13.80 1.49
CA ILE A 97 -10.92 12.94 2.63
C ILE A 97 -11.20 11.49 2.23
N ALA A 98 -10.29 10.56 2.56
CA ALA A 98 -10.60 9.15 2.35
C ALA A 98 -11.66 8.72 3.39
N ASP A 99 -12.84 8.34 2.94
CA ASP A 99 -13.92 7.69 3.68
C ASP A 99 -13.47 6.31 4.17
N THR A 100 -12.54 6.27 5.12
CA THR A 100 -12.15 5.03 5.80
C THR A 100 -13.02 4.71 7.02
N ASP A 101 -14.15 5.40 7.17
CA ASP A 101 -14.97 5.37 8.38
C ASP A 101 -16.31 4.67 8.13
N SER A 102 -16.33 3.34 8.32
CA SER A 102 -17.39 2.57 9.00
C SER A 102 -16.97 1.12 9.22
#